data_AF-A0A2E1SKC4-F1
#
_entry.id   AF-A0A2E1SKC4-F1
#
_cell.length_a   1.000
_cell.length_b   1.000
_cell.length_c   1.000
_cell.angle_alpha   90.00
_cell.angle_beta   90.00
_cell.angle_gamma   90.00
#
_symmetry.space_group_name_H-M   'P 1'
#
loop_
_entity.id
_entity.type
_entity.pdbx_description
1 polymer ?
#
loop_
_entity_poly.entity_id
_entity_poly.type
_entity_poly.pdbx_seq_one_letter_code
_entity_poly.pdbx_strand_id
1 'polypeptide(L)'
;MYILGINAYHGDSSACLLKDGVVICAAEEERFRRIKHWAGFPSEAVRFCLEDEEISIAQIDYITISRDPKANLYKKILYSLCNTISLSAICDRLINLKKVNSVKTEIARLFNIPERLIKAQVYNIEHHRSHIASSFFASRFEKSAILSIDGFGDFTSTMTAIGDGNKFEVLEEVNFPHSLGLFYTAVTQFLGFPNYGDEYKVMGLAPYGEPRFLKELGEILSITEGGFFKLNKKYFKHFKEGVNMDWKGGAPSIEPLFTKEWNKCFGKNRENGDKLEKWHIDLASSVQKFTEKVIFHMLNNLQKKTGAENICLTGGIAQNSVVNGRILENTNFKNIYIPPAGHDAGTSIGSALYLYNQILGHSRMPEISSAYFGKKSTQDEVMRILNKLGVKYSILSDDELFEKVSERLISGGVIGWFQGRAEFGSRALGHRSILVDPRRKDAKELLNKKIKKRESFRPFAPSILRESIKDYFMQDGSVPFMEKVFHIKTEKHAEIPAVTHVDGTGRLQSVDSKVSPRYYKLISKFAEKSGTPILLNTSFNENEPIVNKPEEALDCFFRTNMDMLVMENIVVER
;
A
#
# COMPACT_ATOMS: atom_id res chain seq x y z
N MET A 1 27.94 -0.02 5.62
CA MET A 1 27.54 -0.86 4.48
C MET A 1 26.25 -0.32 3.90
N TYR A 2 26.24 -0.05 2.59
CA TYR A 2 25.08 0.46 1.85
C TYR A 2 24.48 -0.60 0.93
N ILE A 3 23.16 -0.80 1.04
CA ILE A 3 22.38 -1.68 0.16
C ILE A 3 21.28 -0.86 -0.52
N LEU A 4 21.30 -0.82 -1.85
CA LEU A 4 20.24 -0.23 -2.67
C LEU A 4 19.22 -1.33 -3.04
N GLY A 5 18.03 -1.27 -2.46
CA GLY A 5 16.93 -2.19 -2.77
C GLY A 5 16.01 -1.65 -3.86
N ILE A 6 15.63 -2.49 -4.82
CA ILE A 6 14.86 -2.10 -6.01
C ILE A 6 13.67 -3.05 -6.21
N ASN A 7 12.49 -2.46 -6.41
CA ASN A 7 11.35 -3.12 -7.06
C ASN A 7 11.16 -2.51 -8.45
N ALA A 8 11.13 -3.33 -9.50
CA ALA A 8 11.06 -2.85 -10.88
C ALA A 8 10.39 -3.86 -11.81
N TYR A 9 9.85 -3.35 -12.93
CA TYR A 9 9.26 -4.17 -14.00
C TYR A 9 7.99 -4.93 -13.57
N HIS A 10 7.32 -4.39 -12.56
CA HIS A 10 5.98 -4.73 -12.10
C HIS A 10 5.35 -3.45 -11.52
N GLY A 11 4.04 -3.45 -11.29
CA GLY A 11 3.35 -2.32 -10.66
C GLY A 11 4.01 -1.90 -9.35
N ASP A 12 3.90 -0.62 -9.03
CA ASP A 12 4.43 -0.02 -7.79
C ASP A 12 5.96 -0.12 -7.65
N SER A 13 6.67 0.17 -8.74
CA SER A 13 8.13 0.21 -8.73
C SER A 13 8.65 1.26 -7.74
N SER A 14 9.72 0.91 -7.03
CA SER A 14 10.21 1.66 -5.87
C SER A 14 11.69 1.39 -5.63
N ALA A 15 12.33 2.26 -4.85
CA ALA A 15 13.68 2.06 -4.37
C ALA A 15 13.80 2.40 -2.88
N CYS A 16 14.73 1.74 -2.20
CA CYS A 16 15.13 2.07 -0.83
C CYS A 16 16.65 2.06 -0.69
N LEU A 17 17.16 2.81 0.29
CA LEU A 17 18.54 2.73 0.72
C LEU A 17 18.60 2.25 2.17
N LEU A 18 19.41 1.23 2.39
CA LEU A 18 19.68 0.67 3.70
C LEU A 18 21.16 0.91 4.04
N LYS A 19 21.41 1.43 5.25
CA LYS A 19 22.73 1.68 5.81
C LYS A 19 22.88 0.89 7.10
N ASP A 20 23.76 -0.11 7.09
CA ASP A 20 24.07 -0.94 8.28
C ASP A 20 22.82 -1.50 8.96
N GLY A 21 21.88 -2.03 8.15
CA GLY A 21 20.64 -2.64 8.61
C GLY A 21 19.46 -1.67 8.78
N VAL A 22 19.70 -0.36 8.74
CA VAL A 22 18.66 0.67 8.92
C VAL A 22 18.20 1.18 7.56
N VAL A 23 16.88 1.14 7.32
CA VAL A 23 16.29 1.82 6.16
C VAL A 23 16.35 3.32 6.40
N ILE A 24 17.15 4.04 5.62
CA ILE A 24 17.34 5.50 5.79
C ILE A 24 16.38 6.30 4.90
N CYS A 25 16.09 5.81 3.70
CA CYS A 25 15.12 6.41 2.81
C CYS A 25 14.51 5.36 1.86
N ALA A 26 13.31 5.63 1.37
CA ALA A 26 12.58 4.80 0.43
C ALA A 26 11.49 5.63 -0.26
N ALA A 27 11.28 5.39 -1.55
CA ALA A 27 10.26 6.10 -2.30
C ALA A 27 9.68 5.25 -3.44
N GLU A 28 8.40 5.47 -3.71
CA GLU A 28 7.72 4.92 -4.88
C GLU A 28 7.97 5.84 -6.09
N GLU A 29 8.26 5.26 -7.25
CA GLU A 29 8.56 6.02 -8.47
C GLU A 29 7.35 6.87 -8.92
N GLU A 30 6.13 6.43 -8.63
CA GLU A 30 4.90 7.18 -8.95
C GLU A 30 4.86 8.57 -8.30
N ARG A 31 5.51 8.76 -7.15
CA ARG A 31 5.59 10.05 -6.45
C ARG A 31 6.38 11.10 -7.24
N PHE A 32 7.34 10.66 -8.06
CA PHE A 32 8.17 11.54 -8.88
C PHE A 32 7.66 11.64 -10.32
N ARG A 33 7.28 10.50 -10.92
CA ARG A 33 6.79 10.43 -12.31
C ARG A 33 5.38 10.98 -12.47
N ARG A 34 4.62 11.08 -11.37
CA ARG A 34 3.20 11.48 -11.35
C ARG A 34 2.29 10.53 -12.15
N ILE A 35 2.75 9.29 -12.37
CA ILE A 35 2.00 8.21 -13.03
C ILE A 35 1.74 7.13 -12.01
N LYS A 36 0.46 6.88 -11.70
CA LYS A 36 0.05 5.86 -10.73
C LYS A 36 0.56 4.47 -11.09
N HIS A 37 0.97 3.71 -10.08
CA HIS A 37 1.38 2.32 -10.18
C HIS A 37 2.54 2.08 -11.16
N TRP A 38 3.44 3.05 -11.32
CA TRP A 38 4.52 3.01 -12.32
C TRP A 38 5.20 1.64 -12.39
N ALA A 39 5.16 1.03 -13.57
CA ALA A 39 5.65 -0.34 -13.81
C ALA A 39 7.11 -0.42 -14.31
N GLY A 40 7.76 0.72 -14.55
CA GLY A 40 9.08 0.78 -15.17
C GLY A 40 10.23 0.68 -14.17
N PHE A 41 11.45 0.99 -14.61
CA PHE A 41 12.59 1.12 -13.69
C PHE A 41 12.41 2.34 -12.77
N PRO A 42 12.67 2.25 -11.44
CA PRO A 42 12.45 3.33 -10.49
C PRO A 42 13.63 4.32 -10.45
N SER A 43 13.90 4.94 -11.59
CA SER A 43 15.02 5.86 -11.80
C SER A 43 15.06 7.06 -10.86
N GLU A 44 13.94 7.73 -10.62
CA GLU A 44 13.88 8.94 -9.81
C GLU A 44 13.94 8.58 -8.32
N ALA A 45 13.34 7.46 -7.91
CA ALA A 45 13.46 6.94 -6.56
C ALA A 45 14.90 6.50 -6.24
N VAL A 46 15.61 5.90 -7.20
CA VAL A 46 17.05 5.58 -7.07
C VAL A 46 17.89 6.84 -6.92
N ARG A 47 17.67 7.87 -7.77
CA ARG A 47 18.35 9.18 -7.63
C ARG A 47 18.11 9.77 -6.26
N PHE A 48 16.85 9.85 -5.85
CA PHE A 48 16.46 10.36 -4.53
C PHE A 48 17.20 9.64 -3.42
N CYS A 49 17.27 8.30 -3.45
CA CYS A 49 17.93 7.54 -2.40
C CYS A 49 19.42 7.88 -2.25
N LEU A 50 20.13 8.10 -3.36
CA LEU A 50 21.54 8.47 -3.34
C LEU A 50 21.75 9.94 -2.97
N GLU A 51 20.91 10.84 -3.49
CA GLU A 51 20.96 12.28 -3.23
C GLU A 51 20.64 12.61 -1.77
N ASP A 52 19.66 11.95 -1.16
CA ASP A 52 19.21 12.20 0.22
C ASP A 52 20.28 11.83 1.26
N GLU A 53 21.14 10.87 0.95
CA GLU A 53 22.28 10.46 1.78
C GLU A 53 23.62 11.05 1.29
N GLU A 54 23.59 11.90 0.25
CA GLU A 54 24.77 12.54 -0.35
C GLU A 54 25.89 11.57 -0.78
N ILE A 55 25.51 10.40 -1.28
CA ILE A 55 26.45 9.37 -1.76
C ILE A 55 26.36 9.14 -3.26
N SER A 56 27.45 8.64 -3.83
CA SER A 56 27.48 8.17 -5.22
C SER A 56 27.19 6.68 -5.32
N ILE A 57 26.78 6.23 -6.51
CA ILE A 57 26.58 4.79 -6.79
C ILE A 57 27.85 3.94 -6.56
N ALA A 58 29.04 4.54 -6.59
CA ALA A 58 30.29 3.86 -6.32
C ALA A 58 30.48 3.47 -4.84
N GLN A 59 29.71 4.08 -3.92
CA GLN A 59 29.71 3.79 -2.48
C GLN A 59 28.69 2.72 -2.10
N ILE A 60 27.87 2.25 -3.04
CA ILE A 60 26.93 1.15 -2.80
C ILE A 60 27.69 -0.18 -2.82
N ASP A 61 27.56 -0.95 -1.75
CA ASP A 61 28.18 -2.27 -1.61
C ASP A 61 27.35 -3.34 -2.34
N TYR A 62 26.02 -3.23 -2.22
CA TYR A 62 25.08 -4.21 -2.77
C TYR A 62 23.87 -3.55 -3.41
N ILE A 63 23.38 -4.16 -4.50
CA ILE A 63 22.11 -3.82 -5.13
C ILE A 63 21.24 -5.07 -5.09
N THR A 64 20.02 -4.95 -4.56
CA THR A 64 19.04 -6.03 -4.59
C THR A 64 17.91 -5.67 -5.53
N ILE A 65 17.38 -6.67 -6.26
CA ILE A 65 16.14 -6.53 -7.03
C ILE A 65 15.16 -7.60 -6.56
N SER A 66 13.92 -7.20 -6.26
CA SER A 66 12.84 -8.09 -5.84
C SER A 66 12.25 -8.88 -7.01
N ARG A 67 13.11 -9.63 -7.69
CA ARG A 67 12.75 -10.55 -8.76
C ARG A 67 13.86 -11.56 -8.96
N ASP A 68 13.52 -12.84 -8.85
CA ASP A 68 14.42 -13.94 -9.23
C ASP A 68 13.87 -14.72 -10.44
N PRO A 69 14.44 -14.50 -11.63
CA PRO A 69 14.03 -15.25 -12.81
C PRO A 69 14.20 -16.77 -12.68
N LYS A 70 15.15 -17.23 -11.85
CA LYS A 70 15.46 -18.65 -11.62
C LYS A 70 14.51 -19.31 -10.60
N ALA A 71 13.80 -18.54 -9.78
CA ALA A 71 12.85 -19.08 -8.83
C ALA A 71 11.77 -19.91 -9.55
N ASN A 72 11.39 -21.04 -8.95
CA ASN A 72 10.36 -21.95 -9.48
C ASN A 72 10.55 -22.40 -10.94
N LEU A 73 11.80 -22.42 -11.46
CA LEU A 73 12.08 -22.71 -12.87
C LEU A 73 11.50 -24.06 -13.32
N TYR A 74 11.62 -25.11 -12.51
CA TYR A 74 11.07 -26.43 -12.84
C TYR A 74 9.53 -26.40 -12.96
N LYS A 75 8.85 -25.68 -12.06
CA LYS A 75 7.38 -25.52 -12.09
C LYS A 75 6.95 -24.70 -13.31
N LYS A 76 7.69 -23.63 -13.62
CA LYS A 76 7.48 -22.82 -14.83
C LYS A 76 7.59 -23.69 -16.08
N ILE A 77 8.60 -24.56 -16.17
CA ILE A 77 8.78 -25.50 -17.30
C ILE A 77 7.65 -26.52 -17.37
N LEU A 78 7.32 -27.19 -16.26
CA LEU A 78 6.24 -28.17 -16.22
C LEU A 78 4.90 -27.56 -16.65
N TYR A 79 4.56 -26.38 -16.10
CA TYR A 79 3.36 -25.65 -16.48
C TYR A 79 3.34 -25.29 -17.97
N SER A 80 4.51 -24.95 -18.52
CA SER A 80 4.70 -24.62 -19.93
C SER A 80 4.50 -25.82 -20.87
N LEU A 81 4.83 -27.03 -20.42
CA LEU A 81 4.63 -28.27 -21.18
C LEU A 81 3.17 -28.76 -21.12
N CYS A 82 2.50 -28.56 -19.98
CA CYS A 82 1.12 -29.01 -19.78
C CYS A 82 0.06 -28.07 -20.36
N ASN A 83 0.41 -26.85 -20.78
CA ASN A 83 -0.53 -25.87 -21.30
C ASN A 83 -0.02 -25.28 -22.62
N THR A 84 -0.94 -24.98 -23.54
CA THR A 84 -0.61 -24.28 -24.80
C THR A 84 -0.17 -22.85 -24.50
N ILE A 85 1.12 -22.56 -24.57
CA ILE A 85 1.64 -21.21 -24.41
C ILE A 85 1.56 -20.48 -25.75
N SER A 86 1.02 -19.26 -25.75
CA SER A 86 1.10 -18.39 -26.92
C SER A 86 2.55 -17.98 -27.22
N LEU A 87 2.91 -17.83 -28.49
CA LEU A 87 4.23 -17.35 -28.90
C LEU A 87 4.59 -15.98 -28.29
N SER A 88 3.60 -15.13 -28.00
CA SER A 88 3.81 -13.84 -27.33
C SER A 88 4.30 -14.00 -25.88
N ALA A 89 3.71 -14.92 -25.11
CA ALA A 89 4.10 -15.15 -23.71
C ALA A 89 5.53 -15.71 -23.58
N ILE A 90 6.02 -16.43 -24.58
CA ILE A 90 7.42 -16.87 -24.65
C ILE A 90 8.36 -15.69 -24.94
N CYS A 91 7.99 -14.81 -25.88
CA CYS A 91 8.74 -13.60 -26.20
C CYS A 91 8.80 -12.63 -25.00
N ASP A 92 7.68 -12.41 -24.33
CA ASP A 92 7.61 -11.55 -23.14
C ASP A 92 8.43 -12.11 -21.98
N ARG A 93 8.51 -13.44 -21.82
CA ARG A 93 9.42 -14.08 -20.84
C ARG A 93 10.89 -13.85 -21.17
N LEU A 94 11.28 -13.95 -22.44
CA LEU A 94 12.66 -13.71 -22.89
C LEU A 94 13.08 -12.23 -22.75
N ILE A 95 12.17 -11.30 -23.05
CA ILE A 95 12.39 -9.86 -22.86
C ILE A 95 12.52 -9.52 -21.36
N ASN A 96 11.67 -10.12 -20.52
CA ASN A 96 11.73 -9.96 -19.06
C ASN A 96 13.04 -10.49 -18.45
N LEU A 97 13.52 -11.65 -18.91
CA LEU A 97 14.81 -12.23 -18.48
C LEU A 97 16.00 -11.28 -18.80
N LYS A 98 15.99 -10.65 -19.98
CA LYS A 98 17.04 -9.68 -20.35
C LYS A 98 17.00 -8.39 -19.54
N LYS A 99 15.81 -7.87 -19.20
CA LYS A 99 15.66 -6.63 -18.40
C LYS A 99 16.17 -6.79 -16.97
N VAL A 100 15.86 -7.91 -16.31
CA VAL A 100 16.32 -8.19 -14.93
C VAL A 100 17.84 -8.38 -14.86
N ASN A 101 18.45 -9.01 -15.88
CA ASN A 101 19.90 -9.15 -15.98
C ASN A 101 20.65 -7.83 -16.30
N SER A 102 19.94 -6.70 -16.40
CA SER A 102 20.50 -5.40 -16.83
C SER A 102 20.40 -4.28 -15.79
N VAL A 103 20.11 -4.59 -14.50
CA VAL A 103 19.99 -3.56 -13.45
C VAL A 103 21.25 -2.66 -13.38
N LYS A 104 22.45 -3.24 -13.49
CA LYS A 104 23.69 -2.45 -13.57
C LYS A 104 23.70 -1.54 -14.79
N THR A 105 23.29 -2.06 -15.95
CA THR A 105 23.23 -1.29 -17.19
C THR A 105 22.23 -0.13 -17.09
N GLU A 106 21.06 -0.32 -16.48
CA GLU A 106 20.09 0.76 -16.28
C GLU A 106 20.61 1.82 -15.32
N ILE A 107 21.27 1.42 -14.23
CA ILE A 107 21.91 2.35 -13.30
C ILE A 107 23.07 3.10 -13.98
N ALA A 108 23.87 2.41 -14.79
CA ALA A 108 24.95 3.01 -15.56
C ALA A 108 24.42 4.07 -16.53
N ARG A 109 23.33 3.79 -17.24
CA ARG A 109 22.62 4.76 -18.09
C ARG A 109 22.05 5.92 -17.29
N LEU A 110 21.42 5.64 -16.13
CA LEU A 110 20.79 6.65 -15.28
C LEU A 110 21.78 7.74 -14.86
N PHE A 111 23.00 7.35 -14.47
CA PHE A 111 24.05 8.25 -14.02
C PHE A 111 25.04 8.64 -15.12
N ASN A 112 24.83 8.17 -16.36
CA ASN A 112 25.73 8.38 -17.49
C ASN A 112 27.20 8.00 -17.17
N ILE A 113 27.38 6.82 -16.56
CA ILE A 113 28.69 6.28 -16.19
C ILE A 113 28.94 4.92 -16.87
N PRO A 114 30.21 4.52 -17.08
CA PRO A 114 30.53 3.15 -17.49
C PRO A 114 30.09 2.12 -16.44
N GLU A 115 29.49 1.01 -16.88
CA GLU A 115 29.01 -0.07 -15.98
C GLU A 115 30.11 -0.62 -15.05
N ARG A 116 31.36 -0.65 -15.52
CA ARG A 116 32.55 -1.06 -14.74
C ARG A 116 32.80 -0.23 -13.47
N LEU A 117 32.23 0.97 -13.37
CA LEU A 117 32.32 1.81 -12.17
C LEU A 117 31.34 1.40 -11.06
N ILE A 118 30.33 0.58 -11.40
CA ILE A 118 29.36 0.03 -10.43
C ILE A 118 29.97 -1.23 -9.79
N LYS A 119 30.71 -1.01 -8.71
CA LYS A 119 31.37 -2.06 -7.91
C LYS A 119 30.38 -2.93 -7.13
N ALA A 120 29.18 -2.42 -6.88
CA ALA A 120 28.14 -3.11 -6.12
C ALA A 120 27.87 -4.53 -6.65
N GLN A 121 27.70 -5.49 -5.76
CA GLN A 121 27.26 -6.84 -6.12
C GLN A 121 25.74 -6.85 -6.27
N VAL A 122 25.22 -7.49 -7.33
CA VAL A 122 23.78 -7.55 -7.61
C VAL A 122 23.22 -8.88 -7.14
N TYR A 123 22.13 -8.82 -6.38
CA TYR A 123 21.39 -9.99 -5.90
C TYR A 123 19.94 -9.96 -6.39
N ASN A 124 19.54 -11.04 -7.04
CA ASN A 124 18.15 -11.32 -7.38
C ASN A 124 17.48 -12.01 -6.19
N ILE A 125 16.51 -11.35 -5.57
CA ILE A 125 15.76 -11.89 -4.44
C ILE A 125 14.34 -12.21 -4.91
N GLU A 126 13.87 -13.42 -4.63
CA GLU A 126 12.53 -13.87 -5.00
C GLU A 126 11.43 -12.93 -4.42
N HIS A 127 10.45 -12.58 -5.24
CA HIS A 127 9.39 -11.61 -4.93
C HIS A 127 8.70 -11.84 -3.59
N HIS A 128 8.19 -13.06 -3.35
CA HIS A 128 7.50 -13.37 -2.09
C HIS A 128 8.44 -13.42 -0.88
N ARG A 129 9.72 -13.74 -1.07
CA ARG A 129 10.72 -13.63 0.00
C ARG A 129 11.00 -12.19 0.37
N SER A 130 11.04 -11.30 -0.63
CA SER A 130 11.12 -9.85 -0.40
C SER A 130 9.88 -9.37 0.38
N HIS A 131 8.67 -9.78 -0.01
CA HIS A 131 7.47 -9.47 0.78
C HIS A 131 7.62 -9.92 2.23
N ILE A 132 7.95 -11.19 2.47
CA ILE A 132 8.14 -11.75 3.82
C ILE A 132 9.18 -10.94 4.61
N ALA A 133 10.33 -10.67 4.01
CA ALA A 133 11.41 -9.88 4.63
C ALA A 133 10.99 -8.45 4.99
N SER A 134 10.17 -7.79 4.16
CA SER A 134 9.64 -6.44 4.43
C SER A 134 8.71 -6.38 5.65
N SER A 135 8.22 -7.55 6.11
CA SER A 135 7.38 -7.67 7.29
C SER A 135 8.17 -8.20 8.49
N PHE A 136 8.71 -9.42 8.40
CA PHE A 136 9.34 -10.08 9.54
C PHE A 136 10.60 -9.34 10.00
N PHE A 137 11.55 -9.04 9.11
CA PHE A 137 12.79 -8.37 9.51
C PHE A 137 12.57 -6.91 9.92
N ALA A 138 11.47 -6.29 9.46
CA ALA A 138 11.04 -4.96 9.87
C ALA A 138 10.22 -4.94 11.16
N SER A 139 9.76 -6.08 11.67
CA SER A 139 8.98 -6.18 12.91
C SER A 139 9.90 -6.24 14.14
N ARG A 140 9.32 -6.12 15.35
CA ARG A 140 10.01 -6.45 16.62
C ARG A 140 9.93 -7.92 17.04
N PHE A 141 9.22 -8.77 16.29
CA PHE A 141 8.93 -10.13 16.76
C PHE A 141 10.13 -11.05 16.57
N GLU A 142 10.62 -11.66 17.65
CA GLU A 142 11.69 -12.65 17.58
C GLU A 142 11.24 -13.90 16.82
N LYS A 143 10.05 -14.41 17.15
CA LYS A 143 9.41 -15.55 16.48
C LYS A 143 8.03 -15.16 15.96
N SER A 144 7.75 -15.43 14.69
CA SER A 144 6.49 -15.06 14.04
C SER A 144 6.12 -16.02 12.93
N ALA A 145 4.85 -16.43 12.90
CA ALA A 145 4.26 -16.90 11.65
C ALA A 145 4.27 -15.74 10.63
N ILE A 146 4.38 -16.06 9.35
CA ILE A 146 4.42 -15.05 8.29
C ILE A 146 3.54 -15.52 7.14
N LEU A 147 2.68 -14.63 6.65
CA LEU A 147 1.79 -14.89 5.53
C LEU A 147 1.92 -13.78 4.49
N SER A 148 2.41 -14.14 3.30
CA SER A 148 2.44 -13.29 2.12
C SER A 148 1.31 -13.70 1.18
N ILE A 149 0.40 -12.77 0.81
CA ILE A 149 -0.69 -13.01 -0.13
C ILE A 149 -0.75 -11.86 -1.14
N ASP A 150 -0.51 -12.17 -2.41
CA ASP A 150 -0.36 -11.17 -3.46
C ASP A 150 -1.06 -11.58 -4.76
N GLY A 151 -0.98 -10.73 -5.79
CA GLY A 151 -1.33 -11.06 -7.18
C GLY A 151 -0.56 -12.28 -7.67
N PHE A 152 0.69 -12.08 -8.07
CA PHE A 152 1.68 -13.13 -8.26
C PHE A 152 3.05 -12.50 -8.54
N GLY A 153 4.12 -13.15 -8.11
CA GLY A 153 5.50 -12.81 -8.47
C GLY A 153 6.36 -14.06 -8.45
N ASP A 154 7.30 -14.17 -9.39
CA ASP A 154 8.22 -15.32 -9.50
C ASP A 154 7.53 -16.71 -9.49
N PHE A 155 6.31 -16.77 -10.04
CA PHE A 155 5.44 -17.97 -10.12
C PHE A 155 4.79 -18.39 -8.79
N THR A 156 4.83 -17.55 -7.77
CA THR A 156 4.15 -17.72 -6.49
C THR A 156 3.09 -16.62 -6.33
N SER A 157 1.98 -16.90 -5.65
CA SER A 157 0.95 -15.91 -5.28
C SER A 157 0.72 -15.83 -3.78
N THR A 158 1.08 -16.90 -3.06
CA THR A 158 0.93 -16.99 -1.61
C THR A 158 2.09 -17.78 -1.06
N MET A 159 2.67 -17.31 0.04
CA MET A 159 3.77 -17.99 0.72
C MET A 159 3.57 -17.90 2.23
N THR A 160 3.73 -19.02 2.92
CA THR A 160 3.77 -19.08 4.38
C THR A 160 5.18 -19.36 4.85
N ALA A 161 5.55 -18.76 5.98
CA ALA A 161 6.87 -18.96 6.58
C ALA A 161 6.79 -18.89 8.11
N ILE A 162 7.85 -19.36 8.75
CA ILE A 162 8.12 -19.17 10.18
C ILE A 162 9.44 -18.41 10.30
N GLY A 163 9.39 -17.25 10.93
CA GLY A 163 10.56 -16.47 11.29
C GLY A 163 11.01 -16.79 12.71
N ASP A 164 12.31 -16.92 12.91
CA ASP A 164 12.95 -17.11 14.22
C ASP A 164 14.31 -16.38 14.23
N GLY A 165 14.47 -15.43 15.15
CA GLY A 165 15.62 -14.54 15.23
C GLY A 165 15.80 -13.71 13.96
N ASN A 166 16.96 -13.85 13.31
CA ASN A 166 17.32 -13.12 12.09
C ASN A 166 17.14 -13.93 10.80
N LYS A 167 16.40 -15.04 10.85
CA LYS A 167 16.12 -15.87 9.68
C LYS A 167 14.66 -16.28 9.60
N PHE A 168 14.22 -16.69 8.42
CA PHE A 168 12.97 -17.40 8.25
C PHE A 168 13.13 -18.64 7.36
N GLU A 169 12.20 -19.57 7.56
CA GLU A 169 12.02 -20.77 6.75
C GLU A 169 10.66 -20.69 6.04
N VAL A 170 10.67 -20.95 4.72
CA VAL A 170 9.43 -21.05 3.93
C VAL A 170 8.81 -22.41 4.20
N LEU A 171 7.53 -22.41 4.58
CA LEU A 171 6.79 -23.64 4.90
C LEU A 171 6.07 -24.17 3.67
N GLU A 172 5.23 -23.34 3.06
CA GLU A 172 4.36 -23.73 1.93
C GLU A 172 4.15 -22.54 0.98
N GLU A 173 3.80 -22.84 -0.27
CA GLU A 173 3.50 -21.85 -1.28
C GLU A 173 2.36 -22.28 -2.19
N VAL A 174 1.60 -21.30 -2.67
CA VAL A 174 0.63 -21.46 -3.76
C VAL A 174 1.25 -20.85 -5.00
N ASN A 175 1.43 -21.68 -6.03
CA ASN A 175 1.98 -21.25 -7.30
C ASN A 175 0.90 -20.86 -8.32
N PHE A 176 1.30 -20.04 -9.30
CA PHE A 176 0.52 -19.80 -10.50
C PHE A 176 0.11 -21.15 -11.14
N PRO A 177 -1.14 -21.32 -11.62
CA PRO A 177 -2.14 -20.29 -11.95
C PRO A 177 -3.16 -19.94 -10.86
N HIS A 178 -3.00 -20.44 -9.63
CA HIS A 178 -3.90 -20.11 -8.52
C HIS A 178 -3.44 -18.84 -7.82
N SER A 179 -4.36 -17.90 -7.58
CA SER A 179 -4.07 -16.65 -6.86
C SER A 179 -5.35 -16.05 -6.30
N LEU A 180 -5.32 -15.67 -5.01
CA LEU A 180 -6.40 -14.91 -4.38
C LEU A 180 -6.44 -13.47 -4.88
N GLY A 181 -5.26 -12.91 -5.22
CA GLY A 181 -5.13 -11.62 -5.90
C GLY A 181 -5.86 -11.60 -7.23
N LEU A 182 -5.58 -12.55 -8.13
CA LEU A 182 -6.24 -12.64 -9.43
C LEU A 182 -7.75 -12.89 -9.31
N PHE A 183 -8.20 -13.61 -8.28
CA PHE A 183 -9.63 -13.75 -8.00
C PHE A 183 -10.28 -12.40 -7.64
N TYR A 184 -9.68 -11.64 -6.73
CA TYR A 184 -10.21 -10.34 -6.32
C TYR A 184 -10.17 -9.32 -7.48
N THR A 185 -9.08 -9.30 -8.26
CA THR A 185 -8.96 -8.48 -9.47
C THR A 185 -10.03 -8.87 -10.51
N ALA A 186 -10.32 -10.16 -10.70
CA ALA A 186 -11.35 -10.60 -11.65
C ALA A 186 -12.75 -10.10 -11.24
N VAL A 187 -13.10 -10.16 -9.95
CA VAL A 187 -14.37 -9.57 -9.45
C VAL A 187 -14.38 -8.06 -9.65
N THR A 188 -13.25 -7.39 -9.38
CA THR A 188 -13.10 -5.93 -9.54
C THR A 188 -13.32 -5.50 -10.98
N GLN A 189 -12.72 -6.21 -11.94
CA GLN A 189 -12.94 -6.00 -13.37
C GLN A 189 -14.39 -6.31 -13.77
N PHE A 190 -15.00 -7.36 -13.24
CA PHE A 190 -16.38 -7.74 -13.53
C PHE A 190 -17.40 -6.69 -13.05
N LEU A 191 -17.09 -6.01 -11.94
CA LEU A 191 -17.82 -4.86 -11.41
C LEU A 191 -17.54 -3.55 -12.18
N GLY A 192 -16.79 -3.60 -13.28
CA GLY A 192 -16.54 -2.45 -14.15
C GLY A 192 -15.51 -1.47 -13.56
N PHE A 193 -14.57 -1.97 -12.76
CA PHE A 193 -13.40 -1.21 -12.30
C PHE A 193 -12.13 -1.82 -12.92
N PRO A 194 -11.76 -1.44 -14.15
CA PRO A 194 -10.76 -2.18 -14.92
C PRO A 194 -9.30 -1.80 -14.61
N ASN A 195 -9.06 -0.72 -13.88
CA ASN A 195 -7.71 -0.22 -13.67
C ASN A 195 -6.96 -1.04 -12.62
N TYR A 196 -5.64 -1.16 -12.80
CA TYR A 196 -4.77 -1.74 -11.79
C TYR A 196 -4.88 -0.95 -10.47
N GLY A 197 -5.06 -1.67 -9.35
CA GLY A 197 -5.18 -1.07 -8.03
C GLY A 197 -6.59 -0.54 -7.70
N ASP A 198 -7.62 -0.83 -8.50
CA ASP A 198 -9.01 -0.43 -8.19
C ASP A 198 -9.69 -1.35 -7.15
N GLU A 199 -9.04 -2.40 -6.66
CA GLU A 199 -9.58 -3.38 -5.70
C GLU A 199 -10.10 -2.70 -4.41
N TYR A 200 -9.48 -1.60 -3.97
CA TYR A 200 -9.95 -0.85 -2.80
C TYR A 200 -11.34 -0.24 -3.00
N LYS A 201 -11.80 -0.03 -4.25
CA LYS A 201 -13.16 0.45 -4.54
C LYS A 201 -14.18 -0.62 -4.19
N VAL A 202 -13.89 -1.88 -4.50
CA VAL A 202 -14.75 -3.02 -4.13
C VAL A 202 -14.81 -3.16 -2.61
N MET A 203 -13.66 -3.05 -1.94
CA MET A 203 -13.61 -3.04 -0.47
C MET A 203 -14.43 -1.88 0.14
N GLY A 204 -14.37 -0.68 -0.45
CA GLY A 204 -15.16 0.47 0.00
C GLY A 204 -16.65 0.37 -0.34
N LEU A 205 -17.01 -0.39 -1.37
CA LEU A 205 -18.41 -0.63 -1.77
C LEU A 205 -19.07 -1.73 -0.92
N ALA A 206 -18.29 -2.71 -0.45
CA ALA A 206 -18.78 -3.88 0.29
C ALA A 206 -19.73 -3.56 1.47
N PRO A 207 -19.50 -2.55 2.33
CA PRO A 207 -20.38 -2.25 3.45
C PRO A 207 -21.80 -1.80 3.08
N TYR A 208 -22.04 -1.45 1.82
CA TYR A 208 -23.35 -1.02 1.32
C TYR A 208 -24.24 -2.18 0.83
N GLY A 209 -23.71 -3.41 0.84
CA GLY A 209 -24.36 -4.59 0.25
C GLY A 209 -24.52 -5.74 1.22
N GLU A 210 -25.30 -6.73 0.80
CA GLU A 210 -25.52 -7.99 1.50
C GLU A 210 -24.75 -9.12 0.81
N PRO A 211 -24.07 -10.03 1.54
CA PRO A 211 -23.24 -11.08 0.96
C PRO A 211 -24.06 -12.25 0.39
N ARG A 212 -24.82 -12.00 -0.68
CA ARG A 212 -25.78 -12.95 -1.29
C ARG A 212 -25.15 -14.01 -2.21
N PHE A 213 -23.92 -13.80 -2.66
CA PHE A 213 -23.29 -14.60 -3.73
C PHE A 213 -22.18 -15.55 -3.24
N LEU A 214 -22.19 -15.90 -1.94
CA LEU A 214 -21.14 -16.75 -1.36
C LEU A 214 -21.08 -18.15 -1.97
N LYS A 215 -22.23 -18.69 -2.41
CA LYS A 215 -22.31 -20.02 -3.02
C LYS A 215 -21.62 -20.02 -4.38
N GLU A 216 -21.97 -19.06 -5.23
CA GLU A 216 -21.43 -18.88 -6.57
C GLU A 216 -19.92 -18.61 -6.52
N LEU A 217 -19.46 -17.76 -5.58
CA LEU A 217 -18.02 -17.52 -5.38
C LEU A 217 -17.28 -18.81 -4.95
N GLY A 218 -17.93 -19.69 -4.19
CA GLY A 218 -17.41 -21.01 -3.83
C GLY A 218 -17.25 -21.98 -5.02
N GLU A 219 -17.99 -21.77 -6.12
CA GLU A 219 -17.79 -22.52 -7.37
C GLU A 219 -16.59 -22.00 -8.17
N ILE A 220 -16.27 -20.70 -8.03
CA ILE A 220 -15.16 -20.02 -8.72
C ILE A 220 -13.83 -20.26 -8.01
N LEU A 221 -13.82 -20.26 -6.67
CA LEU A 221 -12.65 -20.52 -5.84
C LEU A 221 -13.05 -21.47 -4.71
N SER A 222 -12.38 -22.62 -4.62
CA SER A 222 -12.61 -23.58 -3.54
C SER A 222 -11.54 -23.46 -2.46
N ILE A 223 -11.97 -23.51 -1.20
CA ILE A 223 -11.06 -23.61 -0.05
C ILE A 223 -10.66 -25.08 0.12
N THR A 224 -9.37 -25.34 0.33
CA THR A 224 -8.81 -26.69 0.49
C THR A 224 -8.56 -27.01 1.95
N GLU A 225 -8.58 -28.30 2.32
CA GLU A 225 -8.35 -28.72 3.71
C GLU A 225 -6.96 -28.33 4.25
N GLY A 226 -5.94 -28.26 3.39
CA GLY A 226 -4.57 -27.90 3.73
C GLY A 226 -4.33 -26.41 4.04
N GLY A 227 -5.37 -25.63 4.32
CA GLY A 227 -5.24 -24.20 4.65
C GLY A 227 -5.25 -23.26 3.45
N PHE A 228 -5.25 -23.74 2.21
CA PHE A 228 -5.15 -22.90 0.99
C PHE A 228 -6.44 -22.89 0.17
N PHE A 229 -6.33 -22.48 -1.09
CA PHE A 229 -7.43 -22.37 -2.05
C PHE A 229 -7.02 -22.81 -3.45
N LYS A 230 -8.01 -23.11 -4.30
CA LYS A 230 -7.83 -23.39 -5.72
C LYS A 230 -8.86 -22.62 -6.54
N LEU A 231 -8.38 -21.95 -7.59
CA LEU A 231 -9.24 -21.37 -8.61
C LEU A 231 -9.81 -22.46 -9.52
N ASN A 232 -11.08 -22.33 -9.87
CA ASN A 232 -11.71 -23.18 -10.87
C ASN A 232 -11.41 -22.65 -12.28
N LYS A 233 -10.59 -23.41 -13.03
CA LYS A 233 -10.10 -23.09 -14.38
C LYS A 233 -11.17 -22.69 -15.39
N LYS A 234 -12.43 -23.07 -15.18
CA LYS A 234 -13.58 -22.72 -16.04
C LYS A 234 -13.84 -21.22 -16.08
N TYR A 235 -13.54 -20.52 -14.98
CA TYR A 235 -13.91 -19.13 -14.75
C TYR A 235 -12.81 -18.13 -15.10
N PHE A 236 -11.61 -18.59 -15.47
CA PHE A 236 -10.44 -17.73 -15.64
C PHE A 236 -9.73 -17.96 -16.98
N LYS A 237 -9.44 -16.87 -17.71
CA LYS A 237 -8.80 -16.93 -19.04
C LYS A 237 -7.34 -17.39 -18.98
N HIS A 238 -6.59 -16.94 -17.96
CA HIS A 238 -5.15 -17.21 -17.86
C HIS A 238 -4.78 -18.68 -17.74
N PHE A 239 -5.74 -19.56 -17.44
CA PHE A 239 -5.55 -21.01 -17.45
C PHE A 239 -5.41 -21.61 -18.86
N LYS A 240 -5.98 -20.97 -19.89
CA LYS A 240 -6.10 -21.56 -21.25
C LYS A 240 -5.50 -20.70 -22.35
N GLU A 241 -5.79 -19.39 -22.31
CA GLU A 241 -5.51 -18.47 -23.42
C GLU A 241 -4.31 -17.56 -23.13
N GLY A 242 -3.87 -17.52 -21.86
CA GLY A 242 -3.04 -16.42 -21.37
C GLY A 242 -3.86 -15.15 -21.15
N VAL A 243 -3.22 -14.12 -20.60
CA VAL A 243 -3.81 -12.78 -20.40
C VAL A 243 -2.69 -11.79 -20.69
N ASN A 244 -2.94 -10.83 -21.58
CA ASN A 244 -1.94 -9.78 -21.80
C ASN A 244 -1.90 -8.85 -20.59
N MET A 245 -0.70 -8.58 -20.11
CA MET A 245 -0.43 -7.65 -19.02
C MET A 245 0.65 -6.68 -19.48
N ASP A 246 0.35 -5.38 -19.46
CA ASP A 246 1.30 -4.36 -19.85
C ASP A 246 2.02 -3.79 -18.62
N TRP A 247 3.34 -3.94 -18.64
CA TRP A 247 4.27 -3.43 -17.64
C TRP A 247 5.35 -2.54 -18.29
N LYS A 248 5.15 -2.08 -19.54
CA LYS A 248 6.18 -1.43 -20.37
C LYS A 248 6.37 0.06 -20.06
N GLY A 249 6.45 0.41 -18.77
CA GLY A 249 6.64 1.78 -18.30
C GLY A 249 5.38 2.62 -18.44
N GLY A 250 4.82 3.04 -17.30
CA GLY A 250 3.51 3.69 -17.24
C GLY A 250 2.61 3.03 -16.20
N ALA A 251 1.32 3.38 -16.24
CA ALA A 251 0.31 2.71 -15.44
C ALA A 251 0.05 1.31 -16.02
N PRO A 252 0.04 0.25 -15.20
CA PRO A 252 -0.19 -1.11 -15.67
C PRO A 252 -1.61 -1.29 -16.21
N SER A 253 -1.75 -2.22 -17.16
CA SER A 253 -3.06 -2.71 -17.59
C SER A 253 -3.08 -4.24 -17.62
N ILE A 254 -4.21 -4.80 -17.20
CA ILE A 254 -4.46 -6.25 -17.17
C ILE A 254 -5.76 -6.49 -17.92
N GLU A 255 -5.73 -7.34 -18.95
CA GLU A 255 -6.95 -7.75 -19.65
C GLU A 255 -7.95 -8.43 -18.69
N PRO A 256 -9.27 -8.40 -18.98
CA PRO A 256 -10.25 -9.06 -18.13
C PRO A 256 -9.93 -10.54 -17.89
N LEU A 257 -9.72 -10.89 -16.61
CA LEU A 257 -9.31 -12.22 -16.15
C LEU A 257 -10.46 -13.24 -16.21
N PHE A 258 -11.70 -12.77 -16.11
CA PHE A 258 -12.89 -13.60 -16.07
C PHE A 258 -13.32 -14.12 -17.45
N THR A 259 -13.88 -15.33 -17.51
CA THR A 259 -14.51 -15.88 -18.72
C THR A 259 -16.00 -15.54 -18.77
N LYS A 260 -16.66 -15.82 -19.90
CA LYS A 260 -18.12 -15.69 -20.03
C LYS A 260 -18.92 -16.56 -19.05
N GLU A 261 -18.30 -17.54 -18.40
CA GLU A 261 -18.96 -18.40 -17.42
C GLU A 261 -19.37 -17.64 -16.16
N TRP A 262 -18.71 -16.52 -15.84
CA TRP A 262 -19.16 -15.61 -14.77
C TRP A 262 -20.57 -15.08 -15.01
N ASN A 263 -20.94 -14.89 -16.28
CA ASN A 263 -22.25 -14.33 -16.61
C ASN A 263 -23.39 -15.28 -16.23
N LYS A 264 -23.11 -16.59 -16.11
CA LYS A 264 -24.08 -17.58 -15.64
C LYS A 264 -24.29 -17.50 -14.13
N CYS A 265 -23.31 -17.00 -13.38
CA CYS A 265 -23.38 -16.84 -11.93
C CYS A 265 -24.01 -15.50 -11.54
N PHE A 266 -23.64 -14.41 -12.23
CA PHE A 266 -23.93 -13.05 -11.76
C PHE A 266 -24.72 -12.18 -12.75
N GLY A 267 -24.91 -12.62 -14.01
CA GLY A 267 -25.49 -11.79 -15.07
C GLY A 267 -24.42 -11.07 -15.90
N LYS A 268 -24.80 -10.04 -16.67
CA LYS A 268 -23.84 -9.31 -17.52
C LYS A 268 -22.84 -8.54 -16.64
N ASN A 269 -21.55 -8.57 -16.98
CA ASN A 269 -20.55 -7.71 -16.34
C ASN A 269 -20.90 -6.22 -16.53
N ARG A 270 -20.51 -5.40 -15.56
CA ARG A 270 -20.68 -3.95 -15.62
C ARG A 270 -19.67 -3.33 -16.56
N GLU A 271 -20.08 -2.37 -17.38
CA GLU A 271 -19.21 -1.56 -18.22
C GLU A 271 -18.93 -0.19 -17.56
N ASN A 272 -17.89 0.50 -18.03
CA ASN A 272 -17.56 1.81 -17.49
C ASN A 272 -18.66 2.82 -17.86
N GLY A 273 -19.19 3.55 -16.86
CA GLY A 273 -20.33 4.46 -17.01
C GLY A 273 -21.69 3.86 -16.64
N ASP A 274 -21.80 2.52 -16.55
CA ASP A 274 -23.04 1.88 -16.09
C ASP A 274 -23.33 2.26 -14.64
N LYS A 275 -24.63 2.37 -14.32
CA LYS A 275 -25.10 2.62 -12.95
C LYS A 275 -24.75 1.43 -12.05
N LEU A 276 -24.37 1.72 -10.81
CA LEU A 276 -24.21 0.69 -9.78
C LEU A 276 -25.59 0.25 -9.27
N GLU A 277 -26.05 -0.90 -9.74
CA GLU A 277 -27.24 -1.60 -9.24
C GLU A 277 -26.97 -2.39 -7.95
N LYS A 278 -28.04 -2.73 -7.21
CA LYS A 278 -27.96 -3.43 -5.92
C LYS A 278 -27.16 -4.73 -5.97
N TRP A 279 -27.32 -5.54 -7.01
CA TRP A 279 -26.62 -6.82 -7.13
C TRP A 279 -25.09 -6.64 -7.29
N HIS A 280 -24.63 -5.55 -7.90
CA HIS A 280 -23.19 -5.22 -7.95
C HIS A 280 -22.63 -4.98 -6.55
N ILE A 281 -23.40 -4.24 -5.73
CA ILE A 281 -23.05 -3.92 -4.34
C ILE A 281 -23.08 -5.19 -3.49
N ASP A 282 -24.07 -6.06 -3.71
CA ASP A 282 -24.15 -7.38 -3.06
C ASP A 282 -22.99 -8.29 -3.46
N LEU A 283 -22.55 -8.25 -4.72
CA LEU A 283 -21.37 -8.99 -5.18
C LEU A 283 -20.08 -8.45 -4.53
N ALA A 284 -19.94 -7.12 -4.39
CA ALA A 284 -18.84 -6.50 -3.66
C ALA A 284 -18.80 -6.93 -2.18
N SER A 285 -19.96 -6.95 -1.51
CA SER A 285 -20.10 -7.46 -0.14
C SER A 285 -19.75 -8.95 -0.06
N SER A 286 -20.22 -9.74 -1.02
CA SER A 286 -19.97 -11.17 -1.09
C SER A 286 -18.50 -11.50 -1.29
N VAL A 287 -17.79 -10.83 -2.22
CA VAL A 287 -16.36 -11.09 -2.46
C VAL A 287 -15.51 -10.69 -1.26
N GLN A 288 -15.83 -9.57 -0.60
CA GLN A 288 -15.14 -9.16 0.61
C GLN A 288 -15.30 -10.22 1.70
N LYS A 289 -16.54 -10.65 1.97
CA LYS A 289 -16.82 -11.66 2.99
C LYS A 289 -16.22 -13.03 2.67
N PHE A 290 -16.22 -13.41 1.40
CA PHE A 290 -15.61 -14.66 0.95
C PHE A 290 -14.09 -14.61 1.07
N THR A 291 -13.46 -13.49 0.69
CA THR A 291 -12.01 -13.28 0.82
C THR A 291 -11.57 -13.33 2.28
N GLU A 292 -12.34 -12.71 3.20
CA GLU A 292 -12.14 -12.86 4.65
C GLU A 292 -12.11 -14.33 5.07
N LYS A 293 -13.10 -15.12 4.62
CA LYS A 293 -13.17 -16.56 4.94
C LYS A 293 -11.93 -17.31 4.48
N VAL A 294 -11.43 -17.05 3.26
CA VAL A 294 -10.22 -17.68 2.73
C VAL A 294 -8.99 -17.29 3.56
N ILE A 295 -8.85 -16.01 3.91
CA ILE A 295 -7.69 -15.51 4.67
C ILE A 295 -7.70 -16.04 6.11
N PHE A 296 -8.84 -16.04 6.80
CA PHE A 296 -8.92 -16.62 8.14
C PHE A 296 -8.66 -18.12 8.14
N HIS A 297 -9.04 -18.84 7.08
CA HIS A 297 -8.70 -20.26 6.92
C HIS A 297 -7.18 -20.47 6.80
N MET A 298 -6.50 -19.68 5.97
CA MET A 298 -5.03 -19.70 5.87
C MET A 298 -4.35 -19.38 7.20
N LEU A 299 -4.80 -18.31 7.87
CA LEU A 299 -4.22 -17.86 9.14
C LEU A 299 -4.39 -18.89 10.26
N ASN A 300 -5.59 -19.47 10.41
CA ASN A 300 -5.83 -20.48 11.44
C ASN A 300 -5.06 -21.78 11.17
N ASN A 301 -4.92 -22.20 9.91
CA ASN A 301 -4.07 -23.33 9.55
C ASN A 301 -2.59 -23.04 9.88
N LEU A 302 -2.09 -21.86 9.52
CA LEU A 302 -0.72 -21.45 9.80
C LEU A 302 -0.44 -21.34 11.30
N GLN A 303 -1.39 -20.81 12.08
CA GLN A 303 -1.29 -20.75 13.54
C GLN A 303 -1.21 -22.17 14.13
N LYS A 304 -2.08 -23.09 13.69
CA LYS A 304 -2.06 -24.48 14.13
C LYS A 304 -0.73 -25.18 13.80
N LYS A 305 -0.15 -24.89 12.63
CA LYS A 305 1.10 -25.49 12.17
C LYS A 305 2.34 -24.97 12.91
N THR A 306 2.36 -23.68 13.23
CA THR A 306 3.55 -23.01 13.81
C THR A 306 3.50 -22.86 15.33
N GLY A 307 2.31 -22.82 15.91
CA GLY A 307 2.09 -22.47 17.32
C GLY A 307 2.52 -21.03 17.67
N ALA A 308 2.84 -20.19 16.68
CA ALA A 308 3.35 -18.86 16.93
C ALA A 308 2.26 -17.93 17.47
N GLU A 309 2.64 -17.05 18.41
CA GLU A 309 1.72 -16.03 18.95
C GLU A 309 1.70 -14.75 18.11
N ASN A 310 2.69 -14.57 17.24
CA ASN A 310 2.83 -13.37 16.40
C ASN A 310 2.60 -13.72 14.93
N ILE A 311 2.00 -12.80 14.18
CA ILE A 311 1.81 -12.88 12.74
C ILE A 311 2.36 -11.64 12.03
N CYS A 312 3.15 -11.87 10.99
CA CYS A 312 3.58 -10.86 10.03
C CYS A 312 2.80 -11.04 8.72
N LEU A 313 2.28 -9.95 8.15
CA LEU A 313 1.41 -9.97 6.97
C LEU A 313 1.89 -8.99 5.90
N THR A 314 1.83 -9.42 4.64
CA THR A 314 2.39 -8.70 3.49
C THR A 314 1.82 -9.22 2.16
N GLY A 315 2.04 -8.51 1.06
CA GLY A 315 1.44 -8.73 -0.26
C GLY A 315 0.22 -7.85 -0.51
N GLY A 316 -0.15 -7.65 -1.78
CA GLY A 316 -1.23 -6.75 -2.17
C GLY A 316 -2.58 -7.07 -1.51
N ILE A 317 -2.92 -8.36 -1.35
CA ILE A 317 -4.17 -8.75 -0.67
C ILE A 317 -4.09 -8.51 0.84
N ALA A 318 -2.90 -8.58 1.45
CA ALA A 318 -2.73 -8.27 2.87
C ALA A 318 -2.94 -6.76 3.19
N GLN A 319 -3.12 -5.90 2.18
CA GLN A 319 -3.59 -4.52 2.38
C GLN A 319 -5.10 -4.41 2.65
N ASN A 320 -5.83 -5.54 2.69
CA ASN A 320 -7.24 -5.56 3.05
C ASN A 320 -7.43 -5.20 4.54
N SER A 321 -7.61 -3.90 4.79
CA SER A 321 -7.69 -3.35 6.15
C SER A 321 -8.89 -3.87 6.95
N VAL A 322 -9.95 -4.32 6.27
CA VAL A 322 -11.12 -4.94 6.90
C VAL A 322 -10.76 -6.28 7.53
N VAL A 323 -10.03 -7.13 6.78
CA VAL A 323 -9.52 -8.40 7.30
C VAL A 323 -8.55 -8.15 8.45
N ASN A 324 -7.58 -7.25 8.24
CA ASN A 324 -6.50 -6.98 9.20
C ASN A 324 -7.01 -6.56 10.58
N GLY A 325 -8.09 -5.76 10.63
CA GLY A 325 -8.69 -5.32 11.88
C GLY A 325 -9.34 -6.42 12.71
N ARG A 326 -9.58 -7.59 12.11
CA ARG A 326 -10.35 -8.70 12.69
C ARG A 326 -9.52 -9.96 12.92
N ILE A 327 -8.23 -9.95 12.57
CA ILE A 327 -7.35 -11.12 12.68
C ILE A 327 -7.26 -11.63 14.12
N LEU A 328 -7.02 -10.75 15.08
CA LEU A 328 -6.86 -11.14 16.49
C LEU A 328 -8.16 -11.68 17.11
N GLU A 329 -9.32 -11.31 16.56
CA GLU A 329 -10.63 -11.80 17.01
C GLU A 329 -11.00 -13.16 16.39
N ASN A 330 -10.42 -13.49 15.23
CA ASN A 330 -10.79 -14.67 14.42
C ASN A 330 -9.67 -15.72 14.35
N THR A 331 -8.60 -15.53 15.12
CA THR A 331 -7.44 -16.42 15.19
C THR A 331 -6.86 -16.42 16.60
N ASN A 332 -5.95 -17.36 16.88
CA ASN A 332 -5.25 -17.43 18.16
C ASN A 332 -3.94 -16.60 18.19
N PHE A 333 -3.70 -15.73 17.21
CA PHE A 333 -2.58 -14.80 17.26
C PHE A 333 -2.84 -13.70 18.29
N LYS A 334 -1.79 -13.27 18.99
CA LYS A 334 -1.83 -12.21 20.00
C LYS A 334 -1.33 -10.88 19.47
N ASN A 335 -0.36 -10.91 18.54
CA ASN A 335 0.23 -9.71 17.97
C ASN A 335 0.31 -9.81 16.45
N ILE A 336 0.22 -8.65 15.80
CA ILE A 336 0.26 -8.51 14.35
C ILE A 336 1.20 -7.38 13.95
N TYR A 337 1.99 -7.61 12.91
CA TYR A 337 2.78 -6.57 12.23
C TYR A 337 2.48 -6.58 10.73
N ILE A 338 2.19 -5.40 10.19
CA ILE A 338 1.97 -5.16 8.76
C ILE A 338 2.81 -3.92 8.41
N PRO A 339 3.69 -3.98 7.40
CA PRO A 339 4.52 -2.84 7.05
C PRO A 339 3.71 -1.72 6.37
N PRO A 340 4.20 -0.46 6.37
CA PRO A 340 3.48 0.67 5.79
C PRO A 340 3.20 0.49 4.29
N ALA A 341 4.13 -0.15 3.58
CA ALA A 341 3.96 -0.57 2.19
C ALA A 341 3.85 -2.11 2.11
N GLY A 342 2.68 -2.66 2.47
CA GLY A 342 2.42 -4.11 2.34
C GLY A 342 2.37 -4.65 0.90
N HIS A 343 2.10 -3.78 -0.09
CA HIS A 343 2.14 -4.08 -1.51
C HIS A 343 3.56 -4.10 -2.09
N ASP A 344 3.67 -4.26 -3.39
CA ASP A 344 4.93 -4.48 -4.11
C ASP A 344 5.99 -3.41 -3.89
N ALA A 345 5.59 -2.16 -3.63
CA ALA A 345 6.55 -1.11 -3.29
C ALA A 345 7.44 -1.52 -2.09
N GLY A 346 6.88 -2.19 -1.08
CA GLY A 346 7.61 -2.64 0.09
C GLY A 346 8.67 -3.71 -0.18
N THR A 347 8.63 -4.35 -1.34
CA THR A 347 9.61 -5.38 -1.71
C THR A 347 11.01 -4.81 -1.99
N SER A 348 11.13 -3.51 -2.30
CA SER A 348 12.44 -2.84 -2.34
C SER A 348 13.15 -2.95 -0.98
N ILE A 349 12.49 -2.52 0.10
CA ILE A 349 12.93 -2.68 1.49
C ILE A 349 13.15 -4.16 1.83
N GLY A 350 12.17 -5.00 1.47
CA GLY A 350 12.22 -6.42 1.74
C GLY A 350 13.42 -7.14 1.13
N SER A 351 13.75 -6.85 -0.13
CA SER A 351 14.90 -7.46 -0.81
C SER A 351 16.23 -7.08 -0.15
N ALA A 352 16.36 -5.82 0.29
CA ALA A 352 17.55 -5.35 0.99
C ALA A 352 17.69 -5.97 2.38
N LEU A 353 16.60 -6.04 3.15
CA LEU A 353 16.57 -6.71 4.45
C LEU A 353 16.82 -8.22 4.33
N TYR A 354 16.31 -8.86 3.27
CA TYR A 354 16.58 -10.27 3.01
C TYR A 354 18.08 -10.53 2.80
N LEU A 355 18.75 -9.71 1.98
CA LEU A 355 20.20 -9.80 1.82
C LEU A 355 20.92 -9.57 3.16
N TYR A 356 20.57 -8.50 3.87
CA TYR A 356 21.21 -8.12 5.13
C TYR A 356 21.09 -9.19 6.22
N ASN A 357 19.88 -9.71 6.45
CA ASN A 357 19.61 -10.63 7.55
C ASN A 357 19.75 -12.10 7.16
N GLN A 358 19.07 -12.53 6.10
CA GLN A 358 19.03 -13.96 5.74
C GLN A 358 20.34 -14.43 5.12
N ILE A 359 20.91 -13.67 4.18
CA ILE A 359 22.07 -14.08 3.39
C ILE A 359 23.37 -13.72 4.11
N LEU A 360 23.55 -12.45 4.51
CA LEU A 360 24.76 -11.99 5.18
C LEU A 360 24.80 -12.36 6.68
N GLY A 361 23.65 -12.74 7.26
CA GLY A 361 23.57 -13.23 8.63
C GLY A 361 23.65 -12.15 9.70
N HIS A 362 23.46 -10.88 9.36
CA HIS A 362 23.49 -9.79 10.35
C HIS A 362 22.26 -9.80 11.26
N SER A 363 22.42 -9.23 12.45
CA SER A 363 21.34 -9.02 13.41
C SER A 363 20.26 -8.10 12.85
N ARG A 364 19.02 -8.29 13.29
CA ARG A 364 17.92 -7.40 12.92
C ARG A 364 18.05 -6.04 13.62
N MET A 365 17.54 -5.02 12.96
CA MET A 365 17.42 -3.67 13.52
C MET A 365 16.07 -3.49 14.21
N PRO A 366 15.88 -2.40 14.99
CA PRO A 366 14.60 -2.10 15.61
C PRO A 366 13.45 -2.04 14.60
N GLU A 367 12.24 -2.25 15.11
CA GLU A 367 11.02 -2.22 14.31
C GLU A 367 10.90 -0.93 13.49
N ILE A 368 10.45 -1.08 12.24
CA ILE A 368 10.03 0.05 11.41
C ILE A 368 8.66 0.52 11.92
N SER A 369 8.68 1.53 12.80
CA SER A 369 7.47 2.11 13.41
C SER A 369 6.94 3.35 12.69
N SER A 370 7.55 3.73 11.56
CA SER A 370 7.20 4.93 10.79
C SER A 370 7.19 4.62 9.29
N ALA A 371 6.42 5.42 8.54
CA ALA A 371 6.39 5.40 7.08
C ALA A 371 7.18 6.55 6.45
N TYR A 372 7.82 7.43 7.23
CA TYR A 372 8.36 8.72 6.75
C TYR A 372 9.73 8.58 6.04
N PHE A 373 9.74 7.83 4.95
CA PHE A 373 10.95 7.47 4.18
C PHE A 373 11.12 8.24 2.86
N GLY A 374 10.10 8.97 2.41
CA GLY A 374 10.15 9.74 1.16
C GLY A 374 10.82 11.11 1.27
N LYS A 375 10.73 11.89 0.19
CA LYS A 375 11.40 13.20 0.07
C LYS A 375 10.96 14.17 1.17
N LYS A 376 11.92 14.87 1.77
CA LYS A 376 11.71 16.04 2.62
C LYS A 376 11.90 17.31 1.78
N SER A 377 11.10 18.34 2.05
CA SER A 377 11.37 19.69 1.54
C SER A 377 11.80 20.58 2.69
N THR A 378 12.65 21.56 2.39
CA THR A 378 13.07 22.58 3.35
C THR A 378 12.17 23.80 3.26
N GLN A 379 12.09 24.56 4.36
CA GLN A 379 11.38 25.84 4.36
C GLN A 379 11.93 26.81 3.30
N ASP A 380 13.25 26.82 3.10
CA ASP A 380 13.90 27.67 2.09
C ASP A 380 13.55 27.28 0.65
N GLU A 381 13.41 25.99 0.34
CA GLU A 381 12.89 25.53 -0.94
C GLU A 381 11.47 26.04 -1.18
N VAL A 382 10.59 25.90 -0.18
CA VAL A 382 9.19 26.35 -0.26
C VAL A 382 9.13 27.88 -0.48
N MET A 383 9.87 28.67 0.30
CA MET A 383 9.90 30.13 0.16
C MET A 383 10.40 30.57 -1.22
N ARG A 384 11.46 29.93 -1.75
CA ARG A 384 11.97 30.24 -3.08
C ARG A 384 10.90 30.04 -4.16
N ILE A 385 10.14 28.95 -4.08
CA ILE A 385 9.05 28.64 -5.02
C ILE A 385 7.93 29.68 -4.91
N LEU A 386 7.48 29.99 -3.69
CA LEU A 386 6.42 30.96 -3.45
C LEU A 386 6.79 32.36 -3.94
N ASN A 387 8.01 32.81 -3.65
CA ASN A 387 8.54 34.10 -4.10
C ASN A 387 8.62 34.17 -5.62
N LYS A 388 9.11 33.10 -6.28
CA LYS A 388 9.15 33.02 -7.74
C LYS A 388 7.76 33.13 -8.38
N LEU A 389 6.74 32.56 -7.73
CA LEU A 389 5.36 32.58 -8.20
C LEU A 389 4.56 33.82 -7.76
N GLY A 390 5.14 34.71 -6.95
CA GLY A 390 4.45 35.89 -6.41
C GLY A 390 3.31 35.55 -5.44
N VAL A 391 3.35 34.37 -4.80
CA VAL A 391 2.32 33.90 -3.88
C VAL A 391 2.55 34.50 -2.50
N LYS A 392 1.53 35.17 -1.94
CA LYS A 392 1.60 35.70 -0.57
C LYS A 392 1.53 34.56 0.44
N TYR A 393 2.37 34.63 1.47
CA TYR A 393 2.42 33.64 2.54
C TYR A 393 2.76 34.29 3.87
N SER A 394 2.51 33.57 4.95
CA SER A 394 2.97 33.90 6.31
C SER A 394 3.84 32.77 6.85
N ILE A 395 4.78 33.10 7.72
CA ILE A 395 5.59 32.13 8.46
C ILE A 395 5.17 32.23 9.92
N LEU A 396 4.81 31.11 10.53
CA LEU A 396 4.33 31.05 11.91
C LEU A 396 5.23 30.15 12.75
N SER A 397 5.35 30.45 14.04
CA SER A 397 5.89 29.47 15.00
C SER A 397 4.97 28.24 15.08
N ASP A 398 5.47 27.13 15.62
CA ASP A 398 4.68 25.91 15.75
C ASP A 398 3.38 26.13 16.56
N ASP A 399 3.44 26.86 17.66
CA ASP A 399 2.28 27.11 18.51
C ASP A 399 1.23 27.99 17.80
N GLU A 400 1.67 29.06 17.14
CA GLU A 400 0.79 29.91 16.31
C GLU A 400 0.20 29.13 15.12
N LEU A 401 0.99 28.25 14.51
CA LEU A 401 0.57 27.42 13.40
C LEU A 401 -0.54 26.46 13.83
N PHE A 402 -0.33 25.69 14.90
CA PHE A 402 -1.32 24.73 15.37
C PHE A 402 -2.59 25.43 15.85
N GLU A 403 -2.47 26.60 16.46
CA GLU A 403 -3.62 27.45 16.82
C GLU A 403 -4.43 27.82 15.58
N LYS A 404 -3.78 28.44 14.59
CA LYS A 404 -4.43 28.92 13.37
C LYS A 404 -5.05 27.80 12.54
N VAL A 405 -4.34 26.68 12.37
CA VAL A 405 -4.84 25.53 11.60
C VAL A 405 -6.02 24.89 12.32
N SER A 406 -5.97 24.77 13.65
CA SER A 406 -7.07 24.21 14.46
C SER A 406 -8.32 25.08 14.38
N GLU A 407 -8.19 26.40 14.44
CA GLU A 407 -9.29 27.36 14.23
C GLU A 407 -9.88 27.23 12.83
N ARG A 408 -9.02 27.13 11.82
CA ARG A 408 -9.46 26.97 10.43
C ARG A 408 -10.24 25.67 10.25
N LEU A 409 -9.77 24.56 10.82
CA LEU A 409 -10.48 23.27 10.81
C LEU A 409 -11.86 23.38 11.47
N ILE A 410 -11.94 23.96 12.67
CA ILE A 410 -13.21 24.15 13.42
C ILE A 410 -14.20 25.02 12.62
N SER A 411 -13.71 26.04 11.93
CA SER A 411 -14.53 26.90 11.05
C SER A 411 -14.99 26.20 9.75
N GLY A 412 -14.64 24.93 9.54
CA GLY A 412 -15.01 24.15 8.36
C GLY A 412 -14.03 24.22 7.19
N GLY A 413 -12.80 24.67 7.45
CA GLY A 413 -11.75 24.75 6.45
C GLY A 413 -11.21 23.38 6.04
N VAL A 414 -10.81 23.29 4.78
CA VAL A 414 -10.11 22.14 4.18
C VAL A 414 -8.65 22.51 4.00
N ILE A 415 -7.77 21.79 4.72
CA ILE A 415 -6.35 22.15 4.83
C ILE A 415 -5.50 21.17 4.03
N GLY A 416 -4.71 21.68 3.09
CA GLY A 416 -3.58 20.93 2.54
C GLY A 416 -2.43 20.95 3.54
N TRP A 417 -1.97 19.78 3.99
CA TRP A 417 -0.97 19.61 5.03
C TRP A 417 0.25 18.86 4.47
N PHE A 418 1.34 19.61 4.31
CA PHE A 418 2.61 19.15 3.73
C PHE A 418 3.73 19.36 4.76
N GLN A 419 4.22 18.29 5.37
CA GLN A 419 5.22 18.34 6.44
C GLN A 419 6.28 17.25 6.29
N GLY A 420 7.52 17.58 6.63
CA GLY A 420 8.61 16.62 6.79
C GLY A 420 8.80 15.65 5.62
N ARG A 421 9.28 14.46 5.96
CA ARG A 421 9.51 13.36 5.01
C ARG A 421 8.17 12.77 4.57
N ALA A 422 7.97 12.64 3.26
CA ALA A 422 6.76 12.01 2.72
C ALA A 422 6.63 10.55 3.18
N GLU A 423 5.38 10.06 3.25
CA GLU A 423 5.04 8.69 3.56
C GLU A 423 5.44 7.75 2.40
N PHE A 424 5.94 6.56 2.74
CA PHE A 424 6.15 5.44 1.83
C PHE A 424 4.99 4.45 1.93
N GLY A 425 4.33 4.17 0.79
CA GLY A 425 3.10 3.40 0.72
C GLY A 425 1.90 4.23 0.24
N SER A 426 0.75 3.57 0.11
CA SER A 426 -0.45 4.11 -0.54
C SER A 426 -1.33 5.03 0.32
N ARG A 427 -0.92 5.32 1.57
CA ARG A 427 -1.72 6.08 2.55
C ARG A 427 -1.01 7.37 2.91
N ALA A 428 -1.78 8.46 3.01
CA ALA A 428 -1.30 9.66 3.69
C ALA A 428 -1.51 9.51 5.19
N LEU A 429 -0.45 9.76 5.95
CA LEU A 429 -0.33 9.49 7.38
C LEU A 429 0.09 10.76 8.13
N GLY A 430 -0.43 11.91 7.69
CA GLY A 430 -0.24 13.20 8.36
C GLY A 430 0.94 14.04 7.84
N HIS A 431 1.59 13.65 6.74
CA HIS A 431 2.71 14.39 6.15
C HIS A 431 2.41 14.88 4.72
N ARG A 432 1.58 14.17 3.95
CA ARG A 432 1.02 14.61 2.66
C ARG A 432 -0.49 14.41 2.65
N SER A 433 -1.17 15.18 3.51
CA SER A 433 -2.57 14.96 3.87
C SER A 433 -3.47 16.14 3.49
N ILE A 434 -4.74 15.86 3.26
CA ILE A 434 -5.83 16.83 3.35
C ILE A 434 -6.56 16.58 4.66
N LEU A 435 -6.69 17.63 5.47
CA LEU A 435 -7.27 17.58 6.81
C LEU A 435 -8.61 18.32 6.86
N VAL A 436 -9.58 17.73 7.56
CA VAL A 436 -10.93 18.30 7.78
C VAL A 436 -11.41 17.96 9.20
N ASP A 437 -12.26 18.80 9.76
CA ASP A 437 -12.96 18.52 11.03
C ASP A 437 -13.86 17.27 10.88
N PRO A 438 -13.64 16.20 11.68
CA PRO A 438 -14.39 14.96 11.56
C PRO A 438 -15.82 15.04 12.10
N ARG A 439 -16.15 16.09 12.87
CA ARG A 439 -17.47 16.28 13.49
C ARG A 439 -18.54 16.73 12.50
N ARG A 440 -18.11 17.17 11.32
CA ARG A 440 -18.97 17.70 10.27
C ARG A 440 -19.76 16.60 9.56
N LYS A 441 -21.08 16.77 9.49
CA LYS A 441 -21.98 15.88 8.73
C LYS A 441 -21.83 16.04 7.21
N ASP A 442 -21.47 17.23 6.75
CA ASP A 442 -21.32 17.60 5.34
C ASP A 442 -19.89 17.38 4.79
N ALA A 443 -18.97 16.83 5.59
CA ALA A 443 -17.55 16.70 5.21
C ALA A 443 -17.34 15.92 3.89
N LYS A 444 -18.14 14.88 3.64
CA LYS A 444 -18.06 14.09 2.40
C LYS A 444 -18.41 14.93 1.18
N GLU A 445 -19.51 15.70 1.27
CA GLU A 445 -19.98 16.60 0.22
C GLU A 445 -18.99 17.75 -0.01
N LEU A 446 -18.49 18.34 1.08
CA LEU A 446 -17.46 19.37 1.09
C LEU A 446 -16.21 18.91 0.34
N LEU A 447 -15.65 17.76 0.70
CA LEU A 447 -14.43 17.21 0.08
C LEU A 447 -14.65 16.83 -1.39
N ASN A 448 -15.79 16.24 -1.73
CA ASN A 448 -16.10 15.88 -3.12
C ASN A 448 -16.28 17.12 -4.00
N LYS A 449 -16.97 18.16 -3.49
CA LYS A 449 -17.19 19.43 -4.18
C LYS A 449 -15.89 20.23 -4.36
N LYS A 450 -15.06 20.29 -3.32
CA LYS A 450 -13.86 21.13 -3.32
C LYS A 450 -12.65 20.47 -4.00
N ILE A 451 -12.52 19.14 -3.91
CA ILE A 451 -11.27 18.45 -4.25
C ILE A 451 -11.52 17.16 -5.02
N LYS A 452 -12.16 16.15 -4.41
CA LYS A 452 -11.95 14.75 -4.81
C LYS A 452 -12.75 14.30 -6.03
N LYS A 453 -13.92 14.90 -6.30
CA LYS A 453 -14.81 14.55 -7.42
C LYS A 453 -14.92 13.05 -7.66
N ARG A 454 -15.14 12.28 -6.59
CA ARG A 454 -15.10 10.82 -6.59
C ARG A 454 -16.41 10.16 -6.21
N GLU A 455 -16.49 8.86 -6.41
CA GLU A 455 -17.62 8.01 -6.04
C GLU A 455 -17.99 8.18 -4.57
N SER A 456 -19.28 8.29 -4.27
CA SER A 456 -19.82 8.66 -2.96
C SER A 456 -19.59 7.62 -1.86
N PHE A 457 -19.38 6.36 -2.24
CA PHE A 457 -19.14 5.26 -1.30
C PHE A 457 -17.69 5.21 -0.77
N ARG A 458 -16.75 6.01 -1.31
CA ARG A 458 -15.35 5.98 -0.86
C ARG A 458 -15.21 6.57 0.55
N PRO A 459 -14.84 5.78 1.56
CA PRO A 459 -14.76 6.26 2.93
C PRO A 459 -13.57 7.22 3.16
N PHE A 460 -13.62 7.93 4.28
CA PHE A 460 -12.51 8.71 4.84
C PHE A 460 -12.00 8.04 6.13
N ALA A 461 -10.80 8.44 6.55
CA ALA A 461 -10.08 7.80 7.64
C ALA A 461 -9.88 8.76 8.82
N PRO A 462 -10.08 8.33 10.07
CA PRO A 462 -9.69 9.09 11.24
C PRO A 462 -8.18 8.98 11.50
N SER A 463 -7.53 10.09 11.83
CA SER A 463 -6.25 10.11 12.54
C SER A 463 -6.51 10.51 13.98
N ILE A 464 -6.15 9.66 14.93
CA ILE A 464 -6.54 9.75 16.35
C ILE A 464 -5.29 9.68 17.23
N LEU A 465 -5.27 10.46 18.32
CA LEU A 465 -4.22 10.33 19.34
C LEU A 465 -4.22 8.91 19.91
N ARG A 466 -3.03 8.29 20.01
CA ARG A 466 -2.87 6.88 20.42
C ARG A 466 -3.59 6.58 21.73
N GLU A 467 -3.52 7.49 22.70
CA GLU A 467 -4.11 7.38 24.03
C GLU A 467 -5.64 7.41 24.03
N SER A 468 -6.27 8.04 23.02
CA SER A 468 -7.72 8.21 22.94
C SER A 468 -8.43 7.08 22.18
N ILE A 469 -7.70 6.09 21.63
CA ILE A 469 -8.29 5.02 20.81
C ILE A 469 -9.39 4.27 21.56
N LYS A 470 -9.13 3.90 22.82
CA LYS A 470 -10.10 3.18 23.67
C LYS A 470 -11.39 3.94 23.92
N ASP A 471 -11.39 5.26 23.76
CA ASP A 471 -12.58 6.09 24.00
C ASP A 471 -13.51 6.11 22.78
N TYR A 472 -13.00 5.78 21.59
CA TYR A 472 -13.73 5.84 20.34
C TYR A 472 -13.94 4.50 19.66
N PHE A 473 -13.02 3.55 19.83
CA PHE A 473 -13.04 2.26 19.15
C PHE A 473 -13.27 1.11 20.15
N MET A 474 -13.90 0.04 19.66
CA MET A 474 -14.11 -1.18 20.43
C MET A 474 -12.79 -1.93 20.65
N GLN A 475 -11.92 -1.91 19.62
CA GLN A 475 -10.58 -2.47 19.69
C GLN A 475 -9.56 -1.41 20.14
N ASP A 476 -8.49 -1.85 20.81
CA ASP A 476 -7.31 -1.03 21.11
C ASP A 476 -6.07 -1.58 20.41
N GLY A 477 -5.19 -0.70 19.96
CA GLY A 477 -3.92 -1.11 19.36
C GLY A 477 -3.18 0.04 18.69
N SER A 478 -1.90 -0.19 18.43
CA SER A 478 -1.13 0.67 17.52
C SER A 478 -1.50 0.32 16.08
N VAL A 479 -1.95 1.34 15.33
CA VAL A 479 -2.36 1.26 13.92
C VAL A 479 -1.73 2.43 13.16
N PRO A 480 -0.39 2.53 13.09
CA PRO A 480 0.29 3.72 12.62
C PRO A 480 0.14 3.96 11.10
N PHE A 481 -0.30 2.96 10.33
CA PHE A 481 -0.24 2.97 8.87
C PHE A 481 -1.61 2.92 8.18
N MET A 482 -2.71 3.15 8.93
CA MET A 482 -4.08 2.96 8.44
C MET A 482 -4.34 1.56 7.88
N GLU A 483 -3.70 0.55 8.48
CA GLU A 483 -3.67 -0.81 7.98
C GLU A 483 -4.80 -1.69 8.54
N LYS A 484 -5.62 -1.16 9.48
CA LYS A 484 -6.73 -1.85 10.14
C LYS A 484 -8.00 -1.00 10.16
N VAL A 485 -9.15 -1.67 10.04
CA VAL A 485 -10.49 -1.11 10.24
C VAL A 485 -11.02 -1.63 11.58
N PHE A 486 -11.41 -0.73 12.47
CA PHE A 486 -11.98 -1.05 13.77
C PHE A 486 -13.42 -0.56 13.88
N HIS A 487 -14.19 -1.18 14.77
CA HIS A 487 -15.55 -0.73 15.07
C HIS A 487 -15.50 0.50 15.96
N ILE A 488 -16.19 1.57 15.54
CA ILE A 488 -16.37 2.77 16.35
C ILE A 488 -17.53 2.48 17.31
N LYS A 489 -17.35 2.85 18.58
CA LYS A 489 -18.39 2.76 19.61
C LYS A 489 -19.65 3.52 19.17
N THR A 490 -20.81 2.90 19.32
CA THR A 490 -22.08 3.43 18.80
C THR A 490 -22.38 4.85 19.30
N GLU A 491 -22.09 5.12 20.57
CA GLU A 491 -22.28 6.43 21.20
C GLU A 491 -21.39 7.54 20.60
N LYS A 492 -20.34 7.18 19.87
CA LYS A 492 -19.41 8.11 19.21
C LYS A 492 -19.76 8.41 17.75
N HIS A 493 -20.68 7.66 17.13
CA HIS A 493 -21.03 7.83 15.71
C HIS A 493 -21.50 9.25 15.38
N ALA A 494 -22.31 9.85 16.26
CA ALA A 494 -22.81 11.22 16.09
C ALA A 494 -21.75 12.30 16.34
N GLU A 495 -20.69 11.98 17.09
CA GLU A 495 -19.60 12.90 17.40
C GLU A 495 -18.65 13.07 16.21
N ILE A 496 -18.36 11.98 15.49
CA ILE A 496 -17.40 11.95 14.37
C ILE A 496 -18.00 11.36 13.07
N PRO A 497 -19.12 11.91 12.56
CA PRO A 497 -19.85 11.35 11.43
C PRO A 497 -19.05 11.34 10.12
N ALA A 498 -18.06 12.23 9.94
CA ALA A 498 -17.29 12.31 8.69
C ALA A 498 -16.40 11.09 8.44
N VAL A 499 -15.95 10.45 9.52
CA VAL A 499 -14.99 9.33 9.52
C VAL A 499 -15.62 8.02 9.98
N THR A 500 -16.89 8.05 10.40
CA THR A 500 -17.71 6.86 10.66
C THR A 500 -18.24 6.30 9.33
N HIS A 501 -17.95 5.04 9.05
CA HIS A 501 -18.40 4.33 7.86
C HIS A 501 -19.86 3.89 8.03
N VAL A 502 -20.51 3.49 6.94
CA VAL A 502 -21.94 3.14 6.95
C VAL A 502 -22.27 1.97 7.87
N ASP A 503 -21.30 1.09 8.11
CA ASP A 503 -21.37 -0.07 9.01
C ASP A 503 -20.85 0.23 10.44
N GLY A 504 -20.64 1.50 10.77
CA GLY A 504 -20.14 1.94 12.09
C GLY A 504 -18.65 1.69 12.31
N THR A 505 -17.88 1.39 11.27
CA THR A 505 -16.43 1.20 11.38
C THR A 505 -15.62 2.46 11.01
N GLY A 506 -14.32 2.44 11.29
CA GLY A 506 -13.38 3.47 10.87
C GLY A 506 -11.98 2.90 10.64
N ARG A 507 -11.35 3.29 9.52
CA ARG A 507 -9.96 2.90 9.22
C ARG A 507 -8.97 3.88 9.82
N LEU A 508 -8.63 3.67 11.09
CA LEU A 508 -7.86 4.64 11.86
C LEU A 508 -6.36 4.65 11.57
N GLN A 509 -5.75 5.81 11.76
CA GLN A 509 -4.33 5.99 12.02
C GLN A 509 -4.15 6.35 13.51
N SER A 510 -3.38 5.55 14.26
CA SER A 510 -2.91 5.96 15.59
C SER A 510 -1.74 6.94 15.46
N VAL A 511 -1.85 8.11 16.06
CA VAL A 511 -0.81 9.14 16.05
C VAL A 511 -0.11 9.17 17.41
N ASP A 512 1.19 8.87 17.41
CA ASP A 512 2.03 8.84 18.60
C ASP A 512 3.03 10.00 18.56
N SER A 513 3.22 10.67 19.70
CA SER A 513 4.11 11.82 19.86
C SER A 513 5.58 11.48 19.56
N LYS A 514 6.00 10.22 19.72
CA LYS A 514 7.36 9.75 19.41
C LYS A 514 7.59 9.53 17.92
N VAL A 515 6.52 9.31 17.14
CA VAL A 515 6.60 8.99 15.71
C VAL A 515 6.33 10.23 14.84
N SER A 516 5.29 11.00 15.16
CA SER A 516 4.92 12.22 14.42
C SER A 516 4.56 13.36 15.38
N PRO A 517 5.57 13.99 16.02
CA PRO A 517 5.34 14.98 17.08
C PRO A 517 4.54 16.21 16.62
N ARG A 518 4.79 16.72 15.40
CA ARG A 518 4.04 17.87 14.87
C ARG A 518 2.58 17.53 14.59
N TYR A 519 2.31 16.36 14.01
CA TYR A 519 0.94 15.94 13.73
C TYR A 519 0.16 15.62 15.01
N TYR A 520 0.84 15.00 15.99
CA TYR A 520 0.33 14.82 17.34
C TYR A 520 -0.05 16.16 17.99
N LYS A 521 0.83 17.17 17.95
CA LYS A 521 0.56 18.50 18.50
C LYS A 521 -0.61 19.19 17.81
N LEU A 522 -0.73 19.10 16.48
CA LEU A 522 -1.88 19.64 15.76
C LEU A 522 -3.19 18.99 16.22
N ILE A 523 -3.25 17.66 16.27
CA ILE A 523 -4.45 16.94 16.72
C ILE A 523 -4.75 17.28 18.19
N SER A 524 -3.73 17.37 19.05
CA SER A 524 -3.88 17.76 20.45
C SER A 524 -4.47 19.16 20.59
N LYS A 525 -3.99 20.13 19.79
CA LYS A 525 -4.49 21.50 19.80
C LYS A 525 -5.93 21.59 19.28
N PHE A 526 -6.24 20.81 18.25
CA PHE A 526 -7.61 20.65 17.78
C PHE A 526 -8.50 20.04 18.88
N ALA A 527 -8.01 19.01 19.61
CA ALA A 527 -8.74 18.36 20.70
C ALA A 527 -9.04 19.33 21.85
N GLU A 528 -8.07 20.14 22.26
CA GLU A 528 -8.23 21.17 23.30
C GLU A 528 -9.38 22.12 22.99
N LYS A 529 -9.51 22.56 21.73
CA LYS A 529 -10.55 23.48 21.28
C LYS A 529 -11.89 22.81 20.98
N SER A 530 -11.88 21.56 20.50
CA SER A 530 -13.05 20.89 19.93
C SER A 530 -13.68 19.84 20.84
N GLY A 531 -12.94 19.34 21.83
CA GLY A 531 -13.27 18.14 22.61
C GLY A 531 -13.01 16.81 21.89
N THR A 532 -12.55 16.83 20.63
CA THR A 532 -12.40 15.63 19.79
C THR A 532 -10.93 15.40 19.39
N PRO A 533 -10.26 14.32 19.86
CA PRO A 533 -8.85 14.03 19.59
C PRO A 533 -8.64 13.31 18.24
N ILE A 534 -9.39 13.72 17.22
CA ILE A 534 -9.45 13.08 15.91
C ILE A 534 -9.45 14.14 14.82
N LEU A 535 -8.74 13.89 13.73
CA LEU A 535 -8.90 14.61 12.46
C LEU A 535 -9.32 13.65 11.36
N LEU A 536 -10.16 14.12 10.42
CA LEU A 536 -10.31 13.43 9.14
C LEU A 536 -9.02 13.62 8.35
N ASN A 537 -8.42 12.53 7.91
CA ASN A 537 -7.23 12.52 7.07
C ASN A 537 -7.51 11.79 5.75
N THR A 538 -7.15 12.42 4.64
CA THR A 538 -7.16 11.80 3.32
C THR A 538 -5.93 12.19 2.51
N SER A 539 -5.64 11.45 1.43
CA SER A 539 -4.45 11.67 0.61
C SER A 539 -4.42 13.06 0.00
N PHE A 540 -3.29 13.77 0.01
CA PHE A 540 -3.17 15.05 -0.69
C PHE A 540 -2.95 14.83 -2.19
N ASN A 541 -4.04 14.80 -2.95
CA ASN A 541 -4.10 14.63 -4.41
C ASN A 541 -5.52 14.87 -4.98
N GLU A 542 -5.62 15.03 -6.31
CA GLU A 542 -6.87 15.01 -7.10
C GLU A 542 -6.78 13.93 -8.19
N ASN A 543 -7.06 12.65 -7.84
CA ASN A 543 -6.97 11.48 -8.75
C ASN A 543 -5.58 11.22 -9.40
N GLU A 544 -4.53 11.83 -8.87
CA GLU A 544 -3.11 11.62 -9.20
C GLU A 544 -2.36 10.94 -8.02
N PRO A 545 -1.08 10.53 -8.15
CA PRO A 545 -0.28 10.10 -7.00
C PRO A 545 -0.26 11.14 -5.88
N ILE A 546 0.03 10.74 -4.64
CA ILE A 546 0.14 11.70 -3.52
C ILE A 546 1.23 12.73 -3.84
N VAL A 547 0.99 14.02 -3.58
CA VAL A 547 1.98 15.08 -3.81
C VAL A 547 3.28 14.80 -3.05
N ASN A 548 4.41 15.07 -3.67
CA ASN A 548 5.75 14.78 -3.18
C ASN A 548 6.59 16.05 -3.03
N LYS A 549 6.44 17.01 -3.96
CA LYS A 549 7.17 18.29 -3.99
C LYS A 549 6.26 19.49 -3.63
N PRO A 550 6.82 20.62 -3.15
CA PRO A 550 6.02 21.81 -2.83
C PRO A 550 5.25 22.37 -4.04
N GLU A 551 5.83 22.31 -5.24
CA GLU A 551 5.17 22.72 -6.48
C GLU A 551 3.90 21.90 -6.74
N GLU A 552 3.96 20.59 -6.51
CA GLU A 552 2.81 19.69 -6.70
C GLU A 552 1.70 19.98 -5.67
N ALA A 553 2.08 20.30 -4.43
CA ALA A 553 1.14 20.71 -3.38
C ALA A 553 0.47 22.05 -3.72
N LEU A 554 1.24 23.01 -4.24
CA LEU A 554 0.74 24.32 -4.70
C LEU A 554 -0.18 24.18 -5.92
N ASP A 555 0.21 23.38 -6.91
CA ASP A 555 -0.61 23.13 -8.10
C ASP A 555 -1.94 22.49 -7.73
N CYS A 556 -1.93 21.54 -6.79
CA CYS A 556 -3.16 20.94 -6.25
C CYS A 556 -3.98 21.97 -5.47
N PHE A 557 -3.35 22.80 -4.64
CA PHE A 557 -4.02 23.88 -3.92
C PHE A 557 -4.68 24.88 -4.88
N PHE A 558 -4.01 25.30 -5.96
CA PHE A 558 -4.53 26.27 -6.94
C PHE A 558 -5.68 25.73 -7.78
N ARG A 559 -5.62 24.47 -8.21
CA ARG A 559 -6.70 23.82 -8.99
C ARG A 559 -7.93 23.45 -8.17
N THR A 560 -7.79 23.37 -6.85
CA THR A 560 -8.88 22.95 -5.96
C THR A 560 -9.36 24.11 -5.08
N ASN A 561 -10.48 23.93 -4.40
CA ASN A 561 -11.03 24.95 -3.50
C ASN A 561 -10.59 24.73 -2.04
N MET A 562 -9.34 24.29 -1.81
CA MET A 562 -8.74 24.22 -0.48
C MET A 562 -8.67 25.61 0.15
N ASP A 563 -8.91 25.67 1.46
CA ASP A 563 -9.03 26.94 2.19
C ASP A 563 -7.69 27.45 2.73
N MET A 564 -6.74 26.54 2.90
CA MET A 564 -5.40 26.80 3.42
C MET A 564 -4.44 25.70 2.95
N LEU A 565 -3.20 26.08 2.64
CA LEU A 565 -2.08 25.18 2.42
C LEU A 565 -0.99 25.48 3.44
N VAL A 566 -0.59 24.46 4.18
CA VAL A 566 0.50 24.51 5.15
C VAL A 566 1.66 23.66 4.63
N MET A 567 2.81 24.30 4.41
CA MET A 567 4.06 23.67 4.00
C MET A 567 5.15 23.99 5.03
N GLU A 568 5.52 23.02 5.85
CA GLU A 568 6.33 23.25 7.07
C GLU A 568 5.68 24.31 7.97
N ASN A 569 6.35 25.45 8.21
CA ASN A 569 5.86 26.58 8.99
C ASN A 569 5.23 27.69 8.14
N ILE A 570 5.08 27.45 6.83
CA ILE A 570 4.56 28.43 5.88
C ILE A 570 3.07 28.18 5.64
N VAL A 571 2.28 29.24 5.75
CA VAL A 571 0.84 29.22 5.51
C VAL A 571 0.50 30.08 4.30
N VAL A 572 -0.19 29.46 3.35
CA VAL A 572 -0.82 30.10 2.18
C VAL A 572 -2.34 30.00 2.35
N GLU A 573 -3.05 31.09 2.19
CA GLU A 573 -4.50 31.19 2.35
C GLU A 573 -5.15 31.74 1.08
N ARG A 574 -6.42 31.40 0.87
CA ARG A 574 -7.24 31.95 -0.22
C ARG A 574 -7.97 33.22 0.16
#